data_AF-A0A1V4EK90-F1
#
_entry.id   AF-A0A1V4EK90-F1
#
_cell.length_a   1.000
_cell.length_b   1.000
_cell.length_c   1.000
_cell.angle_alpha   90.00
_cell.angle_beta   90.00
_cell.angle_gamma   90.00
#
_symmetry.space_group_name_H-M   'P 1'
#
loop_
_entity.id
_entity.type
_entity.pdbx_description
1 polymer ?
#
loop_
_entity_poly.entity_id
_entity_poly.type
_entity_poly.pdbx_seq_one_letter_code
_entity_poly.pdbx_strand_id
1 'polypeptide(L)'
;MSPLNISLADLIARLDEELPDAGDLARISEARLRAQTLSDLGDQLVDHYVRKARQAGASWSEIGDAIGVSKQAAQQRHAPNAFERFTHLNRHSIVLAQEAARTHKHDFIGTEHILLGLLGEPRGLAYEVLIAKTESEQRIRDAIEEAMPPAGQKVLRGHIAFGRRARRPSSRHPARRPTSATTGSARNTCCWA
;
A
#
# COMPACT_ATOMS: atom_id res chain seq x y z
N MET A 1 -23.31 -27.84 -17.54
CA MET A 1 -23.36 -27.58 -16.08
C MET A 1 -24.40 -26.50 -15.88
N SER A 2 -25.45 -26.76 -15.09
CA SER A 2 -26.37 -25.69 -14.72
C SER A 2 -25.56 -24.61 -13.97
N PRO A 3 -25.69 -23.32 -14.32
CA PRO A 3 -25.06 -22.27 -13.54
C PRO A 3 -25.52 -22.38 -12.08
N LEU A 4 -24.65 -22.03 -11.13
CA LEU A 4 -25.08 -21.79 -9.76
C LEU A 4 -26.27 -20.83 -9.81
N ASN A 5 -27.46 -21.27 -9.36
CA ASN A 5 -28.65 -20.43 -9.26
C ASN A 5 -28.49 -19.46 -8.07
N ILE A 6 -27.54 -18.54 -8.18
CA ILE A 6 -27.38 -17.42 -7.26
C ILE A 6 -27.57 -16.17 -8.10
N SER A 7 -28.71 -15.49 -7.94
CA SER A 7 -28.97 -14.23 -8.62
C SER A 7 -28.74 -13.04 -7.69
N LEU A 8 -28.36 -11.89 -8.27
CA LEU A 8 -28.24 -10.65 -7.52
C LEU A 8 -29.58 -10.26 -6.87
N ALA A 9 -30.70 -10.54 -7.54
CA ALA A 9 -32.03 -10.27 -7.01
C ALA A 9 -32.30 -11.05 -5.73
N ASP A 10 -31.94 -12.35 -5.70
CA ASP A 10 -32.11 -13.19 -4.52
C ASP A 10 -31.22 -12.71 -3.36
N LEU A 11 -29.97 -12.30 -3.66
CA LEU A 11 -29.05 -11.78 -2.65
C LEU A 11 -29.53 -10.46 -2.03
N ILE A 12 -30.07 -9.56 -2.86
CA ILE A 12 -30.64 -8.29 -2.39
C ILE A 12 -31.88 -8.57 -1.53
N ALA A 13 -32.83 -9.37 -2.03
CA ALA A 13 -34.04 -9.71 -1.31
C ALA A 13 -33.73 -10.34 0.06
N ARG A 14 -32.75 -11.24 0.11
CA ARG A 14 -32.30 -11.87 1.35
C ARG A 14 -31.70 -10.88 2.34
N LEU A 15 -30.92 -9.91 1.85
CA LEU A 15 -30.31 -8.88 2.70
C LEU A 15 -31.36 -7.91 3.25
N ASP A 16 -32.36 -7.56 2.45
CA ASP A 16 -33.47 -6.71 2.88
C ASP A 16 -34.38 -7.42 3.90
N GLU A 17 -34.65 -8.72 3.72
CA GLU A 17 -35.38 -9.55 4.69
C GLU A 17 -34.66 -9.67 6.04
N GLU A 18 -33.35 -9.84 6.02
CA GLU A 18 -32.54 -10.03 7.24
C GLU A 18 -32.23 -8.72 7.98
N LEU A 19 -32.34 -7.58 7.29
CA LEU A 19 -32.08 -6.25 7.82
C LEU A 19 -33.22 -5.26 7.49
N PRO A 20 -34.44 -5.48 8.01
CA PRO A 20 -35.61 -4.66 7.66
C PRO A 20 -35.45 -3.20 8.10
N ASP A 21 -34.89 -2.96 9.28
CA ASP A 21 -34.77 -1.62 9.89
C ASP A 21 -33.37 -0.99 9.78
N ALA A 22 -32.45 -1.64 9.06
CA ALA A 22 -31.09 -1.13 8.92
C ALA A 22 -31.04 0.16 8.08
N GLY A 23 -30.08 1.03 8.35
CA GLY A 23 -29.75 2.15 7.46
C GLY A 23 -28.86 1.71 6.29
N ASP A 24 -28.78 2.52 5.22
CA ASP A 24 -28.05 2.19 3.99
C ASP A 24 -26.56 1.88 4.22
N LEU A 25 -25.90 2.58 5.14
CA LEU A 25 -24.49 2.32 5.49
C LEU A 25 -24.28 0.95 6.13
N ALA A 26 -25.24 0.48 6.92
CA ALA A 26 -25.20 -0.85 7.51
C ALA A 26 -25.41 -1.93 6.43
N ARG A 27 -26.34 -1.71 5.49
CA ARG A 27 -26.56 -2.59 4.33
C ARG A 27 -25.32 -2.70 3.44
N ILE A 28 -24.61 -1.59 3.18
CA ILE A 28 -23.35 -1.60 2.40
C ILE A 28 -22.28 -2.45 3.11
N SER A 29 -22.15 -2.30 4.42
CA SER A 29 -21.15 -3.04 5.21
C SER A 29 -21.44 -4.55 5.19
N GLU A 30 -22.70 -4.92 5.34
CA GLU A 30 -23.16 -6.31 5.27
C GLU A 30 -22.98 -6.90 3.87
N ALA A 31 -23.37 -6.17 2.83
CA ALA A 31 -23.19 -6.59 1.44
C ALA A 31 -21.72 -6.87 1.12
N ARG A 32 -20.80 -6.03 1.61
CA ARG A 32 -19.36 -6.25 1.48
C ARG A 32 -18.90 -7.51 2.20
N LEU A 33 -19.37 -7.76 3.41
CA LEU A 33 -19.02 -8.97 4.17
C LEU A 33 -19.46 -10.24 3.42
N ARG A 34 -20.68 -10.27 2.90
CA ARG A 34 -21.20 -11.41 2.12
C ARG A 34 -20.44 -11.63 0.82
N ALA A 35 -20.09 -10.55 0.13
CA ALA A 35 -19.24 -10.62 -1.06
C ALA A 35 -17.87 -11.23 -0.74
N GLN A 36 -17.29 -10.88 0.41
CA GLN A 36 -16.04 -11.50 0.88
C GLN A 36 -16.23 -12.99 1.15
N THR A 37 -17.28 -13.38 1.89
CA THR A 37 -17.57 -14.78 2.17
C THR A 37 -17.75 -15.62 0.90
N LEU A 38 -18.45 -15.08 -0.12
CA LEU A 38 -18.61 -15.72 -1.42
C LEU A 38 -17.26 -15.91 -2.13
N SER A 39 -16.38 -14.91 -2.07
CA SER A 39 -15.02 -15.01 -2.60
C SER A 39 -14.22 -16.09 -1.88
N ASP A 40 -14.23 -16.09 -0.54
CA ASP A 40 -13.48 -17.05 0.28
C ASP A 40 -13.95 -18.49 0.03
N LEU A 41 -15.26 -18.70 -0.15
CA LEU A 41 -15.82 -20.00 -0.52
C LEU A 41 -15.36 -20.43 -1.93
N GLY A 42 -15.30 -19.48 -2.87
CA GLY A 42 -14.74 -19.71 -4.21
C GLY A 42 -13.28 -20.17 -4.15
N ASP A 43 -12.45 -19.48 -3.36
CA ASP A 43 -11.05 -19.83 -3.18
C ASP A 43 -10.89 -21.21 -2.50
N GLN A 44 -11.67 -21.50 -1.46
CA GLN A 44 -11.66 -22.81 -0.78
C GLN A 44 -12.05 -23.95 -1.72
N LEU A 45 -13.02 -23.72 -2.61
CA LEU A 45 -13.43 -24.69 -3.63
C LEU A 45 -12.29 -24.97 -4.62
N VAL A 46 -11.65 -23.92 -5.12
CA VAL A 46 -10.49 -24.04 -6.03
C VAL A 46 -9.37 -24.81 -5.32
N ASP A 47 -9.03 -24.43 -4.09
CA ASP A 47 -8.00 -25.07 -3.28
C ASP A 47 -8.25 -26.56 -3.03
N HIS A 48 -9.50 -26.94 -2.77
CA HIS A 48 -9.88 -28.35 -2.62
C HIS A 48 -9.50 -29.15 -3.87
N TYR A 49 -9.83 -28.65 -5.06
CA TYR A 49 -9.54 -29.33 -6.32
C TYR A 49 -8.07 -29.25 -6.72
N VAL A 50 -7.36 -28.17 -6.39
CA VAL A 50 -5.90 -28.09 -6.55
C VAL A 50 -5.22 -29.18 -5.72
N ARG A 51 -5.59 -29.34 -4.44
CA ARG A 51 -5.03 -30.41 -3.59
C ARG A 51 -5.32 -31.80 -4.16
N LYS A 52 -6.56 -32.04 -4.59
CA LYS A 52 -6.96 -33.32 -5.21
C LYS A 52 -6.17 -33.60 -6.49
N ALA A 53 -5.99 -32.61 -7.36
CA ALA A 53 -5.21 -32.74 -8.59
C ALA A 53 -3.73 -33.02 -8.31
N ARG A 54 -3.12 -32.32 -7.33
CA ARG A 54 -1.73 -32.57 -6.90
C ARG A 54 -1.54 -33.98 -6.36
N GLN A 55 -2.48 -34.50 -5.57
CA GLN A 55 -2.46 -35.88 -5.07
C GLN A 55 -2.58 -36.91 -6.19
N ALA A 56 -3.34 -36.61 -7.25
CA ALA A 56 -3.43 -37.43 -8.45
C ALA A 56 -2.21 -37.32 -9.39
N GLY A 57 -1.19 -36.54 -9.02
CA GLY A 57 0.06 -36.39 -9.77
C GLY A 57 0.11 -35.22 -10.76
N ALA A 58 -0.91 -34.36 -10.80
CA ALA A 58 -0.90 -33.21 -11.71
C ALA A 58 0.25 -32.24 -11.39
N SER A 59 0.87 -31.71 -12.44
CA SER A 59 1.90 -30.68 -12.35
C SER A 59 1.30 -29.30 -12.12
N TRP A 60 2.10 -28.37 -11.60
CA TRP A 60 1.70 -26.96 -11.45
C TRP A 60 1.41 -26.26 -12.78
N SER A 61 1.98 -26.74 -13.90
CA SER A 61 1.69 -26.19 -15.23
C SER A 61 0.27 -26.55 -15.65
N GLU A 62 -0.10 -27.82 -15.55
CA GLU A 62 -1.43 -28.31 -15.91
C GLU A 62 -2.54 -27.67 -15.06
N ILE A 63 -2.28 -27.49 -13.76
CA ILE A 63 -3.21 -26.79 -12.85
C ILE A 63 -3.35 -25.31 -13.23
N GLY A 64 -2.25 -24.64 -13.61
CA GLY A 64 -2.28 -23.25 -14.04
C GLY A 64 -3.08 -23.04 -15.33
N ASP A 65 -2.86 -23.91 -16.31
CA ASP A 65 -3.58 -23.91 -17.59
C ASP A 65 -5.09 -24.14 -17.38
N ALA A 66 -5.47 -25.06 -16.48
CA ALA A 66 -6.87 -25.36 -16.17
C ALA A 66 -7.62 -24.23 -15.45
N ILE A 67 -6.93 -23.47 -14.59
CA ILE A 67 -7.52 -22.34 -13.85
C ILE A 67 -7.52 -21.05 -14.69
N GLY A 68 -6.88 -21.06 -15.88
CA GLY A 68 -6.78 -19.90 -16.75
C GLY A 68 -5.84 -18.82 -16.19
N VAL A 69 -4.98 -19.18 -15.24
CA VAL A 69 -3.88 -18.32 -14.78
C VAL A 69 -2.67 -18.61 -15.64
N SER A 70 -2.27 -17.66 -16.48
CA SER A 70 -0.99 -17.76 -17.19
C SER A 70 0.14 -18.06 -16.20
N LYS A 71 1.20 -18.74 -16.63
CA LYS A 71 2.36 -19.11 -15.78
C LYS A 71 2.88 -17.95 -14.89
N GLN A 72 2.69 -16.70 -15.34
CA GLN A 72 2.97 -15.48 -14.59
C GLN A 72 1.96 -15.15 -13.48
N ALA A 73 0.67 -15.42 -13.66
CA ALA A 73 -0.37 -15.17 -12.66
C ALA A 73 -0.32 -16.18 -11.48
N ALA A 74 0.03 -17.44 -11.74
CA ALA A 74 0.28 -18.42 -10.67
C ALA A 74 1.52 -18.04 -9.81
N GLN A 75 2.59 -17.54 -10.44
CA GLN A 75 3.76 -17.01 -9.72
C GLN A 75 3.46 -15.71 -8.96
N GLN A 76 2.55 -14.86 -9.46
CA GLN A 76 2.15 -13.62 -8.78
C GLN A 76 1.33 -13.87 -7.50
N ARG A 77 0.61 -14.99 -7.40
CA ARG A 77 -0.15 -15.38 -6.19
C ARG A 77 0.69 -16.04 -5.09
N HIS A 78 1.93 -16.40 -5.39
CA HIS A 78 2.91 -16.90 -4.41
C HIS A 78 4.01 -15.89 -4.08
N ALA A 79 3.86 -14.63 -4.48
CA ALA A 79 4.60 -13.58 -3.79
C ALA A 79 3.94 -13.46 -2.40
N PRO A 80 4.61 -13.86 -1.30
CA PRO A 80 4.06 -13.59 0.03
C PRO A 80 3.70 -12.13 0.07
N ASN A 81 2.50 -11.83 0.58
CA ASN A 81 2.04 -10.45 0.75
C ASN A 81 3.23 -9.69 1.33
N ALA A 82 3.59 -8.51 0.80
CA ALA A 82 4.93 -7.96 1.07
C ALA A 82 5.28 -7.87 2.57
N PHE A 83 4.26 -7.84 3.43
CA PHE A 83 4.30 -7.81 4.88
C PHE A 83 4.27 -9.17 5.62
N GLU A 84 3.97 -10.29 4.95
CA GLU A 84 3.98 -11.64 5.54
C GLU A 84 5.41 -12.11 5.85
N ARG A 85 6.40 -11.62 5.10
CA ARG A 85 7.83 -11.90 5.35
C ARG A 85 8.37 -11.25 6.64
N PHE A 86 7.64 -10.32 7.23
CA PHE A 86 8.07 -9.60 8.43
C PHE A 86 7.64 -10.32 9.70
N THR A 87 8.32 -10.04 10.82
CA THR A 87 7.89 -10.49 12.15
C THR A 87 6.60 -9.77 12.56
N HIS A 88 5.90 -10.29 13.58
CA HIS A 88 4.71 -9.62 14.11
C HIS A 88 5.02 -8.20 14.62
N LEU A 89 6.17 -8.02 15.29
CA LEU A 89 6.66 -6.73 15.78
C LEU A 89 6.91 -5.75 14.63
N ASN A 90 7.52 -6.21 13.53
CA ASN A 90 7.78 -5.38 12.36
C ASN A 90 6.50 -5.05 11.58
N ARG A 91 5.49 -5.92 11.58
CA ARG A 91 4.17 -5.55 11.04
C ARG A 91 3.51 -4.47 11.88
N HIS A 92 3.59 -4.59 13.21
CA HIS A 92 3.04 -3.60 14.12
C HIS A 92 3.71 -2.23 13.96
N SER A 93 5.03 -2.16 13.79
CA SER A 93 5.74 -0.89 13.55
C SER A 93 5.28 -0.16 12.29
N ILE A 94 4.82 -0.87 11.27
CA ILE A 94 4.25 -0.25 10.05
C ILE A 94 2.87 0.36 10.33
N VAL A 95 2.06 -0.27 11.17
CA VAL A 95 0.76 0.29 11.60
C VAL A 95 1.01 1.58 12.39
N LEU A 96 1.95 1.56 13.33
CA LEU A 96 2.34 2.73 14.11
C LEU A 96 2.90 3.86 13.22
N ALA A 97 3.64 3.52 12.17
CA ALA A 97 4.09 4.52 11.19
C ALA A 97 2.92 5.16 10.41
N GLN A 98 1.88 4.39 10.08
CA GLN A 98 0.66 4.95 9.47
C GLN A 98 -0.09 5.88 10.44
N GLU A 99 -0.16 5.52 11.72
CA GLU A 99 -0.74 6.36 12.76
C GLU A 99 0.03 7.66 12.92
N ALA A 100 1.36 7.61 12.97
CA ALA A 100 2.22 8.79 12.99
C ALA A 100 1.94 9.71 11.80
N ALA A 101 1.89 9.18 10.57
CA ALA A 101 1.55 9.96 9.39
C ALA A 101 0.17 10.64 9.50
N ARG A 102 -0.83 9.96 10.09
CA ARG A 102 -2.16 10.54 10.34
C ARG A 102 -2.11 11.66 11.38
N THR A 103 -1.41 11.45 12.49
CA THR A 103 -1.26 12.44 13.57
C THR A 103 -0.61 13.72 13.05
N HIS A 104 0.43 13.59 12.22
CA HIS A 104 1.11 14.71 11.58
C HIS A 104 0.42 15.21 10.30
N LYS A 105 -0.72 14.63 9.91
CA LYS A 105 -1.51 15.01 8.72
C LYS A 105 -0.71 14.99 7.41
N HIS A 106 0.21 14.02 7.29
CA HIS A 106 1.02 13.79 6.09
C HIS A 106 0.38 12.76 5.18
N ASP A 107 0.24 13.10 3.90
CA ASP A 107 -0.45 12.29 2.87
C ASP A 107 0.39 11.11 2.35
N PHE A 108 1.61 10.94 2.88
CA PHE A 108 2.47 9.80 2.64
C PHE A 108 3.23 9.37 3.90
N ILE A 109 3.58 8.08 3.96
CA ILE A 109 4.48 7.54 4.98
C ILE A 109 5.93 7.81 4.54
N GLY A 110 6.56 8.83 5.12
CA GLY A 110 7.99 9.10 5.00
C GLY A 110 8.84 8.30 6.00
N THR A 111 10.16 8.49 5.92
CA THR A 111 11.15 7.79 6.77
C THR A 111 11.02 8.13 8.25
N GLU A 112 10.63 9.36 8.53
CA GLU A 112 10.33 9.92 9.85
C GLU A 112 9.19 9.15 10.54
N HIS A 113 8.13 8.82 9.79
CA HIS A 113 7.02 8.02 10.32
C HIS A 113 7.43 6.57 10.56
N ILE A 114 8.26 5.98 9.67
CA ILE A 114 8.81 4.64 9.89
C ILE A 114 9.62 4.63 11.18
N LEU A 115 10.45 5.65 11.41
CA LEU A 115 11.29 5.73 12.60
C LEU A 115 10.45 5.88 13.87
N LEU A 116 9.40 6.70 13.86
CA LEU A 116 8.41 6.77 14.95
C LEU A 116 7.70 5.44 15.18
N GLY A 117 7.35 4.73 14.11
CA GLY A 117 6.73 3.41 14.19
C GLY A 117 7.63 2.34 14.79
N LEU A 118 8.94 2.38 14.49
CA LEU A 118 9.94 1.51 15.11
C LEU A 118 10.15 1.86 16.59
N LEU A 119 10.16 3.15 16.94
CA LEU A 119 10.24 3.58 18.34
C LEU A 119 9.01 3.19 19.16
N GLY A 120 7.84 3.09 18.51
CA GLY A 120 6.60 2.66 19.15
C GLY A 120 6.51 1.15 19.43
N GLU A 121 7.50 0.33 19.04
CA GLU A 121 7.58 -1.08 19.41
C GLU A 121 8.83 -1.37 20.26
N PRO A 122 8.77 -1.15 21.60
CA PRO A 122 9.90 -1.30 22.50
C PRO A 122 10.52 -2.70 22.56
N ARG A 123 9.77 -3.73 22.14
CA ARG A 123 10.23 -5.13 22.11
C ARG A 123 10.95 -5.48 20.82
N GLY A 124 11.03 -4.56 19.86
CA GLY A 124 11.66 -4.79 18.57
C GLY A 124 13.16 -4.54 18.60
N LEU A 125 13.93 -5.34 17.86
CA LEU A 125 15.39 -5.16 17.71
C LEU A 125 15.76 -3.74 17.24
N ALA A 126 14.94 -3.13 16.39
CA ALA A 126 15.17 -1.77 15.91
C ALA A 126 15.13 -0.75 17.06
N TYR A 127 14.21 -0.90 18.01
CA TYR A 127 14.14 -0.05 19.20
C TYR A 127 15.41 -0.20 20.04
N GLU A 128 15.80 -1.44 20.34
CA GLU A 128 17.01 -1.73 21.12
C GLU A 128 18.26 -1.10 20.49
N VAL A 129 18.42 -1.23 19.17
CA VAL A 129 19.54 -0.63 18.43
C VAL A 129 19.52 0.90 18.50
N LEU A 130 18.35 1.51 18.37
CA LEU A 130 18.20 2.97 18.42
C LEU A 130 18.56 3.50 19.81
N ILE A 131 18.00 2.90 20.87
CA ILE A 131 18.29 3.29 22.26
C ILE A 131 19.76 3.03 22.60
N ALA A 132 20.36 1.94 22.13
CA ALA A 132 21.78 1.69 22.34
C ALA A 132 22.70 2.73 21.66
N LYS A 133 22.23 3.43 20.62
CA LYS A 133 23.01 4.43 19.89
C LYS A 133 22.81 5.86 20.40
N THR A 134 21.63 6.18 20.91
CA THR A 134 21.30 7.55 21.34
C THR A 134 21.08 7.67 22.84
N GLU A 135 21.04 6.56 23.58
CA GLU A 135 20.87 6.47 25.04
C GLU A 135 19.58 7.14 25.58
N SER A 136 18.68 7.58 24.70
CA SER A 136 17.44 8.27 25.08
C SER A 136 16.45 8.21 23.94
N GLU A 137 15.26 7.69 24.23
CA GLU A 137 14.14 7.69 23.30
C GLU A 137 13.68 9.12 22.98
N GLN A 138 13.56 9.96 24.00
CA GLN A 138 13.07 11.34 23.86
C GLN A 138 13.95 12.15 22.90
N ARG A 139 15.27 12.03 23.03
CA ARG A 139 16.20 12.70 22.10
C ARG A 139 15.98 12.31 20.65
N ILE A 140 15.61 11.05 20.38
CA ILE A 140 15.30 10.60 19.02
C ILE A 140 13.99 11.22 18.55
N ARG A 141 12.95 11.22 19.40
CA ARG A 141 11.65 11.82 19.08
C ARG A 141 11.79 13.30 18.74
N ASP A 142 12.49 14.06 19.57
CA ASP A 142 12.73 15.49 19.36
C ASP A 142 13.45 15.74 18.03
N ALA A 143 14.50 14.97 17.74
CA ALA A 143 15.24 15.09 16.48
C ALA A 143 14.40 14.71 15.25
N ILE A 144 13.49 13.74 15.38
CA ILE A 144 12.55 13.39 14.31
C ILE A 144 11.59 14.54 14.07
N GLU A 145 11.00 15.09 15.14
CA GLU A 145 10.03 16.19 15.05
C GLU A 145 10.67 17.45 14.45
N GLU A 146 11.91 17.77 14.83
CA GLU A 146 12.67 18.90 14.26
C GLU A 146 12.94 18.73 12.76
N ALA A 147 13.26 17.50 12.33
CA ALA A 147 13.52 17.20 10.93
C ALA A 147 12.25 17.02 10.07
N MET A 148 11.08 16.93 10.71
CA MET A 148 9.82 16.63 10.05
C MET A 148 9.25 17.87 9.35
N PRO A 149 8.65 17.73 8.15
CA PRO A 149 7.90 18.83 7.57
C PRO A 149 6.75 19.28 8.50
N PRO A 150 6.37 20.57 8.44
CA PRO A 150 5.24 21.06 9.22
C PRO A 150 3.97 20.30 8.85
N ALA A 151 3.13 20.07 9.87
CA ALA A 151 1.91 19.28 9.73
C ALA A 151 1.03 19.81 8.59
N GLY A 152 0.50 18.89 7.78
CA GLY A 152 -0.45 19.23 6.73
C GLY A 152 -1.77 19.80 7.29
N GLN A 153 -2.52 20.54 6.48
CA GLN A 153 -3.82 21.09 6.90
C GLN A 153 -4.98 20.10 6.71
N LYS A 154 -4.79 19.00 5.98
CA LYS A 154 -5.86 18.10 5.55
C LYS A 154 -6.02 16.90 6.48
N VAL A 155 -7.25 16.61 6.90
CA VAL A 155 -7.58 15.35 7.58
C VAL A 155 -7.62 14.24 6.54
N LEU A 156 -6.77 13.22 6.71
CA LEU A 156 -6.64 12.10 5.78
C LEU A 156 -7.57 10.96 6.18
N ARG A 157 -8.37 10.48 5.23
CA ARG A 157 -9.24 9.29 5.38
C ARG A 157 -8.80 8.23 4.39
N GLY A 158 -8.74 6.97 4.85
CA GLY A 158 -8.35 5.82 4.03
C GLY A 158 -6.88 5.39 4.16
N HIS A 159 -6.40 4.66 3.16
CA HIS A 159 -5.07 4.07 3.11
C HIS A 159 -4.01 5.12 2.71
N ILE A 160 -2.98 5.32 3.54
CA ILE A 160 -1.85 6.22 3.27
C ILE A 160 -0.73 5.41 2.61
N ALA A 161 -0.27 5.85 1.44
CA ALA A 161 0.80 5.17 0.70
C ALA A 161 2.20 5.55 1.23
N PHE A 162 3.20 4.69 1.01
CA PHE A 162 4.60 5.03 1.28
C PHE A 162 5.10 6.08 0.27
N GLY A 163 5.80 7.11 0.79
CA GLY A 163 6.34 8.20 -0.02
C GLY A 163 7.53 7.80 -0.90
N ARG A 164 7.68 8.45 -2.05
CA ARG A 164 8.69 8.17 -3.11
C ARG A 164 10.15 8.53 -2.77
N ARG A 165 10.56 8.58 -1.49
CA ARG A 165 11.99 8.75 -1.13
C ARG A 165 12.73 7.42 -0.89
N ALA A 166 12.01 6.32 -0.71
CA ALA A 166 12.58 4.99 -0.44
C ALA A 166 12.96 4.16 -1.69
N ARG A 167 12.76 4.69 -2.91
CA ARG A 167 13.09 3.97 -4.16
C ARG A 167 13.41 4.96 -5.29
N ARG A 168 14.68 5.29 -5.50
CA ARG A 168 15.16 5.98 -6.71
C ARG A 168 16.20 5.12 -7.44
N PRO A 169 16.09 5.06 -8.78
CA PRO A 169 17.18 5.48 -9.64
C PRO A 169 16.88 6.89 -10.15
N SER A 170 17.89 7.74 -10.04
CA SER A 170 17.88 9.15 -10.42
C SER A 170 17.88 9.30 -11.95
N SER A 171 16.82 9.85 -12.53
CA SER A 171 16.95 10.64 -13.77
C SER A 171 17.01 12.11 -13.39
N ARG A 172 18.20 12.71 -13.57
CA ARG A 172 18.40 14.16 -13.52
C ARG A 172 17.89 14.73 -14.85
N HIS A 173 16.97 15.69 -14.79
CA HIS A 173 16.71 16.62 -15.88
C HIS A 173 17.33 17.97 -15.46
N PRO A 174 18.31 18.52 -16.20
CA PRO A 174 18.81 19.85 -15.88
C PRO A 174 17.80 20.90 -16.36
N ALA A 175 17.43 21.79 -15.44
CA ALA A 175 16.58 22.95 -15.69
C ALA A 175 17.24 23.90 -16.71
N ARG A 176 16.46 24.33 -17.71
CA ARG A 176 16.79 25.44 -18.60
C ARG A 176 16.76 26.74 -17.79
N ARG A 177 17.83 27.54 -17.87
CA ARG A 177 17.91 28.90 -17.31
C ARG A 177 17.00 29.88 -18.07
N PRO A 178 16.43 30.90 -17.40
CA PRO A 178 15.77 32.00 -18.09
C PRO A 178 16.83 33.00 -18.59
N THR A 179 16.77 33.38 -19.86
CA THR A 179 17.53 34.51 -20.41
C THR A 179 16.74 35.80 -20.21
N SER A 180 17.26 36.71 -19.39
CA SER A 180 16.80 38.09 -19.30
C SER A 180 17.24 38.88 -20.53
N ALA A 181 16.31 39.63 -21.12
CA ALA A 181 16.57 40.66 -22.11
C ALA A 181 17.20 41.89 -21.44
N THR A 182 18.12 42.60 -22.11
CA THR A 182 18.20 44.07 -22.09
C THR A 182 18.99 44.59 -23.30
N THR A 183 18.41 45.64 -23.86
CA THR A 183 18.66 46.49 -25.03
C THR A 183 19.97 47.30 -25.02
N GLY A 184 20.49 47.67 -26.20
CA GLY A 184 21.42 48.79 -26.41
C GLY A 184 22.50 48.52 -27.48
N SER A 185 22.23 48.79 -28.77
CA SER A 185 22.59 50.04 -29.48
C SER A 185 24.08 50.41 -29.41
N ALA A 186 24.84 50.16 -30.49
CA ALA A 186 25.41 51.21 -31.35
C ALA A 186 26.54 50.68 -32.28
N ARG A 187 26.34 50.94 -33.58
CA ARG A 187 27.30 51.43 -34.60
C ARG A 187 28.55 50.62 -35.02
N ASN A 188 28.64 50.55 -36.36
CA ASN A 188 29.82 50.52 -37.23
C ASN A 188 30.68 49.25 -37.16
N THR A 189 31.10 48.61 -38.25
CA THR A 189 31.55 49.13 -39.56
C THR A 189 31.65 47.95 -40.54
N CYS A 190 31.47 48.20 -41.85
CA CYS A 190 32.21 47.69 -43.03
C CYS A 190 32.85 46.28 -43.03
N CYS A 191 33.03 45.52 -44.13
CA CYS A 191 32.67 45.51 -45.56
C CYS A 191 33.54 44.35 -46.17
N TRP A 192 33.07 43.65 -47.21
CA TRP A 192 33.79 42.66 -48.07
C TRP A 192 34.22 41.32 -47.43
N ALA A 193 34.12 40.14 -48.06
CA ALA A 193 33.94 39.76 -49.46
C ALA A 193 33.09 38.47 -49.59
#